data_AF-A0A3D4UIU2-F1
#
_entry.id   AF-A0A3D4UIU2-F1
#
_cell.length_a   1.000
_cell.length_b   1.000
_cell.length_c   1.000
_cell.angle_alpha   90.00
_cell.angle_beta   90.00
_cell.angle_gamma   90.00
#
_symmetry.space_group_name_H-M   'P 1'
#
loop_
_entity.id
_entity.type
_entity.pdbx_description
1 polymer ?
#
loop_
_entity_poly.entity_id
_entity_poly.type
_entity_poly.pdbx_seq_one_letter_code
_entity_poly.pdbx_strand_id
1 'polypeptide(L)'
;LVLDVALDAIYRVNLTTGDATPMFQQLGLAVTNWGGINIDDDGTTQRIVVSAIETDRVYVFSITPPCSDADLAGAFGQLDFFDVSAFLSAYNAQDPEADLNGDGIFNFFDVSIFLSLYNMGCP
;
A
#
# COMPACT_ATOMS: atom_id res chain seq x y z
N LEU A 1 -14.29 5.70 18.74
CA LEU A 1 -13.52 6.73 18.00
C LEU A 1 -14.37 7.98 18.00
N VAL A 2 -13.78 9.13 18.32
CA VAL A 2 -14.49 10.43 18.30
C VAL A 2 -13.74 11.35 17.35
N LEU A 3 -14.48 12.00 16.46
CA LEU A 3 -13.97 13.03 15.56
C LEU A 3 -14.12 14.38 16.27
N ASP A 4 -13.00 15.06 16.50
CA ASP A 4 -13.03 16.46 16.96
C ASP A 4 -12.79 17.36 15.76
N VAL A 5 -13.87 17.98 15.28
CA VAL A 5 -13.85 18.90 14.13
C VAL A 5 -13.13 20.22 14.44
N ALA A 6 -12.92 20.57 15.71
CA ALA A 6 -12.15 21.75 16.08
C ALA A 6 -10.64 21.51 16.02
N LEU A 7 -10.21 20.25 16.18
CA LEU A 7 -8.79 19.85 16.19
C LEU A 7 -8.36 19.10 14.92
N ASP A 8 -9.29 18.86 13.99
CA ASP A 8 -9.04 18.21 12.70
C ASP A 8 -8.33 16.84 12.86
N ALA A 9 -8.76 16.08 13.87
CA ALA A 9 -8.10 14.84 14.25
C ALA A 9 -9.09 13.77 14.74
N ILE A 10 -8.74 12.52 14.45
CA ILE A 10 -9.46 11.34 14.95
C ILE A 10 -8.79 10.90 16.25
N TYR A 11 -9.59 10.78 17.32
CA TYR A 11 -9.12 10.35 18.63
C TYR A 11 -9.58 8.93 18.96
N ARG A 12 -8.65 8.14 19.51
CA ARG A 12 -8.97 6.94 20.28
C ARG A 12 -9.39 7.41 21.66
N VAL A 13 -10.63 7.12 22.03
CA VAL A 13 -11.15 7.44 23.36
C VAL A 13 -11.12 6.18 24.20
N ASN A 14 -10.40 6.24 25.32
CA ASN A 14 -10.46 5.23 26.35
C ASN A 14 -11.78 5.40 27.11
N LEU A 15 -12.73 4.50 26.89
CA LEU A 15 -14.08 4.60 27.47
C LEU A 15 -14.10 4.40 28.99
N THR A 16 -13.01 3.91 29.57
CA THR A 16 -12.87 3.66 31.01
C THR A 16 -12.24 4.85 31.73
N THR A 17 -11.31 5.55 31.09
CA THR A 17 -10.61 6.71 31.69
C THR A 17 -11.10 8.06 31.16
N GLY A 18 -11.82 8.07 30.02
CA GLY A 18 -12.26 9.29 29.35
C GLY A 18 -11.17 9.97 28.51
N ASP A 19 -9.95 9.44 28.49
CA ASP A 19 -8.83 10.05 27.80
C ASP A 19 -8.93 9.88 26.28
N ALA A 20 -8.62 10.95 25.55
CA ALA A 20 -8.57 10.96 24.10
C ALA A 20 -7.11 11.09 23.63
N THR A 21 -6.62 10.12 22.85
CA THR A 21 -5.30 10.19 22.22
C THR A 21 -5.44 10.39 20.70
N PRO A 22 -4.71 11.35 20.11
CA PRO A 22 -4.76 11.59 18.67
C PRO A 22 -4.16 10.39 17.94
N MET A 23 -4.87 9.87 16.94
CA MET A 23 -4.44 8.74 16.14
C MET A 23 -3.95 9.13 14.76
N PHE A 24 -4.55 10.18 14.19
CA PHE A 24 -4.26 10.68 12.85
C PHE A 24 -4.45 12.19 12.84
N GLN A 25 -3.49 12.90 12.23
CA GLN A 25 -3.54 14.34 11.99
C GLN A 25 -4.01 14.55 10.54
N GLN A 26 -5.13 15.24 10.35
CA GLN A 26 -5.62 15.56 9.01
C GLN A 26 -4.62 16.49 8.29
N LEU A 27 -4.21 16.11 7.08
CA LEU A 27 -3.45 16.97 6.19
C LEU A 27 -4.47 17.74 5.33
N GLY A 28 -4.61 19.03 5.62
CA GLY A 28 -5.75 19.88 5.26
C GLY A 28 -6.28 19.82 3.82
N LEU A 29 -7.61 19.91 3.70
CA LEU A 29 -8.41 20.83 2.87
C LEU A 29 -9.89 20.66 3.25
N ALA A 30 -10.61 21.78 3.44
CA ALA A 30 -11.84 21.91 4.23
C ALA A 30 -13.13 21.25 3.68
N VAL A 31 -13.06 20.21 2.85
CA VAL A 31 -14.27 19.54 2.33
C VAL A 31 -14.14 18.02 2.16
N THR A 32 -13.02 17.44 2.55
CA THR A 32 -12.83 15.98 2.50
C THR A 32 -12.49 15.47 3.87
N ASN A 33 -13.40 14.71 4.48
CA ASN A 33 -13.15 14.03 5.74
C ASN A 33 -12.46 12.69 5.41
N TRP A 34 -11.13 12.65 5.48
CA TRP A 34 -10.35 11.44 5.22
C TRP A 34 -10.32 10.58 6.48
N GLY A 35 -11.34 9.76 6.67
CA GLY A 35 -11.32 8.67 7.64
C GLY A 35 -11.31 7.36 6.88
N GLY A 36 -10.17 6.68 6.82
CA GLY A 36 -10.07 5.34 6.25
C GLY A 36 -10.39 4.27 7.29
N ILE A 37 -11.39 3.43 7.03
CA ILE A 37 -11.48 2.11 7.67
C ILE A 37 -10.86 1.13 6.67
N ASN A 38 -9.85 0.37 7.10
CA ASN A 38 -9.41 -0.80 6.35
C ASN A 38 -10.52 -1.85 6.49
N ILE A 39 -11.28 -2.11 5.42
CA ILE A 39 -12.44 -3.01 5.46
C ILE A 39 -12.07 -4.42 5.03
N ASP A 40 -11.01 -4.57 4.24
CA ASP A 40 -10.49 -5.85 3.78
C ASP A 40 -8.96 -5.79 3.84
N ASP A 41 -8.37 -6.54 4.78
CA ASP A 41 -6.93 -6.81 4.86
C ASP A 41 -6.71 -8.30 4.59
N ASP A 42 -7.04 -8.73 3.38
CA ASP A 42 -6.87 -10.13 2.95
C ASP A 42 -5.45 -10.44 2.45
N GLY A 43 -4.52 -9.46 2.57
CA GLY A 43 -3.15 -9.55 2.08
C GLY A 43 -3.00 -9.36 0.56
N THR A 44 -4.10 -9.32 -0.19
CA THR A 44 -4.10 -9.20 -1.66
C THR A 44 -4.77 -7.93 -2.17
N THR A 45 -5.63 -7.29 -1.37
CA THR A 45 -6.27 -6.03 -1.73
C THR A 45 -6.55 -5.26 -0.45
N GLN A 46 -6.05 -4.02 -0.35
CA GLN A 46 -6.47 -3.12 0.73
C GLN A 46 -7.62 -2.27 0.26
N ARG A 47 -8.72 -2.27 1.03
CA ARG A 47 -9.88 -1.41 0.77
C ARG A 47 -9.98 -0.32 1.82
N ILE A 48 -9.85 0.93 1.37
CA ILE A 48 -10.04 2.11 2.19
C ILE A 48 -11.36 2.75 1.81
N VAL A 49 -12.26 2.84 2.79
CA VAL A 49 -13.51 3.60 2.63
C VAL A 49 -13.31 5.02 3.11
N VAL A 50 -13.59 6.00 2.23
CA VAL A 50 -13.65 7.42 2.56
C VAL A 50 -15.08 7.91 2.35
N SER A 51 -15.70 8.42 3.41
CA SER A 51 -17.04 9.02 3.35
C SER A 51 -16.95 10.48 2.90
N ALA A 52 -17.48 10.79 1.71
CA ALA A 52 -17.63 12.16 1.24
C ALA A 52 -19.03 12.68 1.59
N ILE A 53 -19.09 13.87 2.17
CA ILE A 53 -20.27 14.48 2.82
C ILE A 53 -21.30 15.09 1.86
N GLU A 54 -21.40 14.60 0.63
CA GLU A 54 -22.51 14.96 -0.27
C GLU A 54 -23.33 13.71 -0.62
N THR A 55 -24.45 13.60 0.11
CA THR A 55 -25.62 12.73 -0.06
C THR A 55 -25.41 11.45 -0.87
N ASP A 56 -25.18 10.36 -0.13
CA ASP A 56 -25.40 8.97 -0.54
C ASP A 56 -24.33 8.32 -1.44
N ARG A 57 -23.08 8.81 -1.40
CA ARG A 57 -21.95 8.16 -2.08
C ARG A 57 -20.85 7.75 -1.11
N VAL A 58 -20.43 6.49 -1.23
CA VAL A 58 -19.23 5.94 -0.58
C VAL A 58 -18.14 5.80 -1.64
N TYR A 59 -16.97 6.40 -1.41
CA TYR A 59 -15.80 6.13 -2.25
C TYR A 59 -15.02 4.98 -1.61
N VAL A 60 -14.89 3.90 -2.37
CA VAL A 60 -14.04 2.75 -2.02
C VAL A 60 -12.81 2.83 -2.89
N PHE A 61 -11.66 3.07 -2.26
CA PHE A 61 -10.36 2.94 -2.94
C PHE A 61 -9.88 1.52 -2.74
N SER A 62 -9.54 0.86 -3.84
CA SER A 62 -8.93 -0.46 -3.85
C SER A 62 -7.51 -0.30 -4.34
N ILE A 63 -6.54 -0.72 -3.54
CA ILE A 63 -5.17 -0.88 -4.01
C ILE A 63 -4.82 -2.37 -3.98
N THR A 64 -4.22 -2.84 -5.06
CA THR A 64 -3.62 -4.17 -5.11
C THR A 64 -2.13 -3.96 -4.86
N PRO A 65 -1.58 -4.44 -3.74
CA PRO A 65 -0.14 -4.38 -3.50
C PRO A 65 0.58 -5.39 -4.41
N PRO A 66 1.91 -5.21 -4.61
CA PRO A 66 2.75 -6.23 -5.20
C PRO A 66 2.56 -7.58 -4.51
N CYS A 67 2.45 -8.65 -5.28
CA CYS A 67 2.29 -10.00 -4.73
C CYS A 67 3.63 -10.63 -4.30
N SER A 68 4.75 -10.13 -4.80
CA SER A 68 6.12 -10.57 -4.49
C SER A 68 7.14 -9.52 -4.93
N ASP A 69 8.42 -9.73 -4.62
CA ASP A 69 9.51 -8.85 -5.09
C ASP A 69 9.73 -8.92 -6.63
N ALA A 70 9.06 -9.85 -7.32
CA ALA A 70 9.04 -9.89 -8.78
C ALA A 70 7.91 -9.06 -9.40
N ASP A 71 6.95 -8.54 -8.61
CA ASP A 71 5.82 -7.73 -9.06
C ASP A 71 6.19 -6.24 -8.97
N LEU A 72 6.99 -5.80 -9.94
CA LEU A 72 7.67 -4.49 -9.94
C LEU A 72 6.94 -3.45 -10.79
N ALA A 73 5.91 -3.85 -11.56
CA ALA A 73 5.17 -2.97 -12.43
C ALA A 73 3.66 -3.11 -12.25
N GLY A 74 2.93 -2.00 -12.39
CA GLY A 74 1.47 -2.06 -12.50
C GLY A 74 1.06 -2.84 -13.77
N ALA A 75 0.02 -3.68 -13.73
CA ALA A 75 -0.98 -3.88 -12.69
C ALA A 75 -0.55 -4.90 -11.62
N PHE A 76 -0.36 -4.44 -10.38
CA PHE A 76 0.06 -5.25 -9.24
C PHE A 76 -0.95 -6.36 -8.89
N GLY A 77 -0.46 -7.43 -8.26
CA GLY A 77 -1.21 -8.63 -7.92
C GLY A 77 -1.18 -9.72 -9.01
N GLN A 78 -0.41 -9.50 -10.07
CA GLN A 78 -0.18 -10.44 -11.16
C GLN A 78 1.23 -10.23 -11.71
N LEU A 79 1.82 -11.30 -12.27
CA LEU A 79 3.13 -11.21 -12.92
C LEU A 79 2.97 -11.29 -14.43
N ASP A 80 3.49 -10.29 -15.14
CA ASP A 80 3.48 -10.22 -16.59
C ASP A 80 4.80 -9.70 -17.19
N PHE A 81 4.79 -9.41 -18.48
CA PHE A 81 5.99 -8.96 -19.19
C PHE A 81 6.50 -7.60 -18.69
N PHE A 82 5.64 -6.74 -18.15
CA PHE A 82 6.03 -5.43 -17.66
C PHE A 82 6.90 -5.54 -16.41
N ASP A 83 6.67 -6.53 -15.55
CA ASP A 83 7.53 -6.83 -14.41
C ASP A 83 8.94 -7.21 -14.83
N VAL A 84 9.06 -8.04 -15.86
CA VAL A 84 10.36 -8.41 -16.44
C VAL A 84 11.06 -7.17 -16.99
N SER A 85 10.32 -6.29 -17.67
CA SER A 85 10.88 -5.05 -18.21
C SER A 85 11.32 -4.06 -17.12
N ALA A 86 10.58 -4.00 -16.01
CA ALA A 86 10.90 -3.19 -14.84
C ALA A 86 12.15 -3.71 -14.14
N PHE A 87 12.21 -5.03 -13.88
CA PHE A 87 13.39 -5.69 -13.32
C PHE A 87 14.65 -5.44 -14.16
N LEU A 88 14.58 -5.63 -15.48
CA LEU A 88 15.73 -5.40 -16.36
C LEU A 88 16.16 -3.94 -16.39
N SER A 89 15.22 -3.00 -16.26
CA SER A 89 15.53 -1.57 -16.20
C SER A 89 16.23 -1.23 -14.88
N ALA A 90 15.70 -1.70 -13.75
CA ALA A 90 16.28 -1.55 -12.43
C ALA A 90 17.67 -2.21 -12.33
N TYR A 91 17.82 -3.44 -12.83
CA TYR A 91 19.09 -4.18 -12.84
C TYR A 91 20.18 -3.45 -13.63
N ASN A 92 19.85 -2.91 -14.82
CA ASN A 92 20.79 -2.13 -15.62
C ASN A 92 21.18 -0.79 -14.97
N ALA A 93 20.27 -0.21 -14.18
CA ALA A 93 20.51 1.01 -13.42
C ALA A 93 21.22 0.75 -12.07
N GLN A 94 21.41 -0.53 -11.69
CA GLN A 94 21.86 -0.93 -10.35
C GLN A 94 20.99 -0.33 -9.24
N ASP A 95 19.68 -0.26 -9.50
CA ASP A 95 18.70 0.21 -8.54
C ASP A 95 18.49 -0.83 -7.43
N PRO A 96 18.49 -0.45 -6.14
CA PRO A 96 18.23 -1.37 -5.03
C PRO A 96 17.00 -2.28 -5.20
N GLU A 97 15.99 -1.89 -5.99
CA GLU A 97 14.83 -2.74 -6.29
C GLU A 97 15.19 -4.04 -7.06
N ALA A 98 16.33 -4.08 -7.76
CA ALA A 98 16.81 -5.28 -8.45
C ALA A 98 17.83 -6.11 -7.65
N ASP A 99 18.19 -5.69 -6.42
CA ASP A 99 19.06 -6.41 -5.50
C ASP A 99 18.21 -7.31 -4.60
N LEU A 100 17.81 -8.46 -5.15
CA LEU A 100 16.82 -9.34 -4.52
C LEU A 100 17.41 -10.22 -3.42
N ASN A 101 18.74 -10.32 -3.34
CA ASN A 101 19.41 -10.99 -2.24
C ASN A 101 19.93 -10.01 -1.16
N GLY A 102 19.92 -8.70 -1.44
CA GLY A 102 20.30 -7.63 -0.52
C GLY A 102 21.80 -7.54 -0.24
N ASP A 103 22.64 -8.07 -1.12
CA ASP A 103 24.11 -8.08 -0.95
C ASP A 103 24.82 -6.87 -1.58
N GLY A 104 24.08 -6.03 -2.29
CA GLY A 104 24.58 -4.84 -3.00
C GLY A 104 25.31 -5.16 -4.31
N ILE A 105 25.30 -6.40 -4.79
CA ILE A 105 26.00 -6.88 -5.98
C ILE A 105 25.00 -7.47 -6.98
N PHE A 106 24.60 -6.65 -7.95
CA PHE A 106 23.76 -7.05 -9.07
C PHE A 106 24.41 -8.10 -9.96
N ASN A 107 23.98 -9.35 -9.81
CA ASN A 107 24.55 -10.48 -10.53
C ASN A 107 23.51 -11.57 -10.85
N PHE A 108 23.98 -12.74 -11.27
CA PHE A 108 23.11 -13.87 -11.63
C PHE A 108 22.22 -14.35 -10.48
N PHE A 109 22.62 -14.16 -9.23
CA PHE A 109 21.82 -14.55 -8.06
C PHE A 109 20.50 -13.76 -8.01
N ASP A 110 20.50 -12.45 -8.26
CA ASP A 110 19.28 -11.65 -8.32
C ASP A 110 18.36 -12.10 -9.45
N VAL A 111 18.93 -12.34 -10.62
CA VAL A 111 18.18 -12.86 -11.78
C VAL A 111 17.55 -14.23 -11.46
N SER A 112 18.29 -15.10 -10.75
CA SER A 112 17.77 -16.42 -10.38
C SER A 112 16.64 -16.34 -9.35
N ILE A 113 16.70 -15.40 -8.41
CA ILE A 113 15.62 -15.14 -7.45
C ILE A 113 14.40 -14.58 -8.17
N PHE A 114 14.59 -13.58 -9.04
CA PHE A 114 13.52 -13.01 -9.85
C PHE A 114 12.79 -14.09 -10.66
N LEU A 115 13.53 -14.95 -11.38
CA LEU A 115 12.93 -16.04 -12.16
C LEU A 115 12.23 -17.09 -11.27
N SER A 116 12.74 -17.34 -10.07
CA SER A 116 12.07 -18.25 -9.13
C SER A 116 10.73 -17.68 -8.67
N LEU A 117 10.70 -16.41 -8.26
CA LEU A 117 9.50 -15.70 -7.87
C LEU A 117 8.50 -15.61 -9.04
N TYR A 118 8.98 -15.23 -10.23
CA TYR A 118 8.17 -15.14 -11.44
C TYR A 118 7.47 -16.46 -11.81
N ASN A 119 8.18 -17.59 -11.69
CA ASN A 119 7.61 -18.90 -11.98
C ASN A 119 6.65 -19.41 -10.91
N MET A 120 6.75 -18.92 -9.66
CA MET A 120 5.77 -19.22 -8.61
C MET A 120 4.45 -18.48 -8.84
N GLY A 121 4.49 -17.33 -9.53
CA GLY A 121 3.32 -16.50 -9.77
C GLY A 121 2.85 -15.77 -8.51
N CYS A 122 1.66 -15.18 -8.57
CA CYS A 122 1.00 -14.60 -7.41
C CYS A 122 0.08 -15.64 -6.72
N PRO A 123 0.10 -15.74 -5.38
CA PRO A 123 -0.74 -16.67 -4.62
C PRO A 123 -2.23 -16.32 -4.59
#